data_AF-A0A2E2BVK3-F1
#
_entry.id   AF-A0A2E2BVK3-F1
#
_cell.length_a   1.000
_cell.length_b   1.000
_cell.length_c   1.000
_cell.angle_alpha   90.00
_cell.angle_beta   90.00
_cell.angle_gamma   90.00
#
_symmetry.space_group_name_H-M   'P 1'
#
loop_
_entity.id
_entity.type
_entity.pdbx_description
1 polymer ?
#
loop_
_entity_poly.entity_id
_entity_poly.type
_entity_poly.pdbx_seq_one_letter_code
_entity_poly.pdbx_strand_id
1 'polypeptide(L)' 'MPVKTCASVLQTLEVSQSTYLRWRNQYGGMKSEEAKRLKQLEDENKRLKELVADLSLDNKMLKYISEGNW' A
#
# COMPACT_ATOMS: atom_id res chain seq x y z
N MET A 1 2.71 -30.23 -12.93
CA MET A 1 3.97 -30.34 -12.14
C MET A 1 3.59 -30.64 -10.69
N PRO A 2 4.28 -31.56 -9.99
CA PRO A 2 3.99 -31.81 -8.58
C PRO A 2 4.38 -30.58 -7.75
N VAL A 3 3.48 -30.11 -6.90
CA VAL A 3 3.72 -29.00 -5.98
C VAL A 3 4.77 -29.44 -4.96
N LYS A 4 5.91 -28.76 -4.90
CA LYS A 4 6.94 -29.05 -3.89
C LYS A 4 6.40 -28.70 -2.50
N THR A 5 6.55 -29.62 -1.54
CA THR A 5 6.18 -29.38 -0.16
C THR A 5 7.17 -28.41 0.50
N CYS A 6 6.71 -27.64 1.49
CA CYS A 6 7.59 -26.74 2.24
C CYS A 6 8.79 -27.48 2.85
N ALA A 7 8.60 -28.72 3.33
CA ALA A 7 9.68 -29.56 3.83
C ALA A 7 10.73 -29.90 2.76
N SER A 8 10.31 -30.23 1.52
CA SER A 8 11.23 -30.51 0.41
C SER A 8 12.05 -29.27 0.01
N VAL A 9 11.43 -28.09 0.04
CA VAL A 9 12.10 -26.82 -0.24
C VAL A 9 13.14 -26.52 0.85
N LEU A 10 12.77 -26.65 2.11
CA LEU A 10 13.67 -26.40 3.25
C LEU A 10 14.86 -27.37 3.26
N GLN A 11 14.65 -28.64 2.93
CA GLN A 11 15.73 -29.61 2.80
C GLN A 11 16.69 -29.25 1.67
N THR A 12 16.17 -28.82 0.51
CA THR A 12 17.01 -28.41 -0.65
C THR A 12 17.83 -27.15 -0.32
N LEU A 13 17.31 -26.28 0.54
CA LEU A 13 17.97 -25.07 0.99
C LEU A 13 18.86 -25.29 2.24
N GLU A 14 18.94 -26.51 2.75
CA GLU A 14 19.66 -26.84 4.00
C GLU A 14 19.20 -26.01 5.21
N VAL A 15 17.92 -25.59 5.21
CA VAL A 15 17.33 -24.80 6.29
C VAL A 15 16.49 -25.70 7.19
N SER A 16 16.71 -25.62 8.50
CA SER A 16 15.87 -26.34 9.46
C SER A 16 14.47 -25.72 9.56
N GLN A 17 13.46 -26.56 9.83
CA GLN A 17 12.08 -26.12 10.06
C GLN A 17 11.98 -25.06 11.17
N SER A 18 12.75 -25.22 12.25
CA SER A 18 12.77 -24.27 13.37
C SER A 18 13.30 -22.89 12.98
N THR A 19 14.34 -22.84 12.13
CA THR A 19 14.87 -21.58 11.60
C THR A 19 13.89 -20.90 10.67
N TYR A 20 13.24 -21.66 9.78
CA TYR A 20 12.20 -21.13 8.91
C TYR A 20 11.01 -20.54 9.68
N LEU A 21 10.49 -21.25 10.70
CA LEU A 21 9.38 -20.76 11.51
C LEU A 21 9.72 -19.47 12.26
N ARG A 22 10.94 -19.38 12.81
CA ARG A 22 11.43 -18.14 13.45
C ARG A 22 11.48 -16.97 12.47
N TRP A 23 12.04 -17.17 11.28
CA TRP A 23 12.06 -16.12 10.24
C TRP A 23 10.67 -15.76 9.74
N ARG A 24 9.77 -16.75 9.59
CA ARG A 24 8.39 -16.49 9.22
C ARG A 24 7.66 -15.65 10.28
N ASN A 25 7.90 -15.92 11.56
CA ASN A 25 7.31 -15.12 12.64
C ASN A 25 7.90 -13.70 12.67
N GLN A 26 9.21 -13.57 12.44
CA GLN A 26 9.90 -12.29 12.53
C GLN A 26 9.70 -11.39 11.31
N TYR A 27 9.64 -11.96 10.10
CA TYR A 27 9.63 -11.22 8.84
C TYR A 27 8.38 -11.48 7.98
N GLY A 28 7.58 -12.50 8.29
CA GLY A 28 6.40 -12.87 7.51
C GLY A 28 5.26 -11.85 7.62
N GLY A 29 5.14 -11.13 8.74
CA GLY A 29 4.15 -10.06 8.93
C GLY A 29 4.57 -8.70 8.38
N MET A 30 5.87 -8.51 8.08
CA MET A 30 6.39 -7.22 7.61
C MET A 30 5.78 -6.83 6.26
N LYS A 31 5.70 -7.78 5.32
CA LYS A 31 5.08 -7.57 4.00
C LYS A 31 3.60 -7.25 4.06
N SER A 32 2.86 -7.80 5.02
CA SER A 32 1.43 -7.52 5.18
C SER A 32 1.17 -6.13 5.77
N GLU A 33 1.98 -5.70 6.74
CA GLU A 33 1.86 -4.35 7.30
C GLU A 33 2.28 -3.27 6.29
N GLU A 34 3.32 -3.53 5.50
CA GLU A 34 3.73 -2.62 4.41
C GLU A 34 2.64 -2.48 3.34
N ALA A 35 2.02 -3.59 2.93
CA ALA A 35 0.89 -3.57 1.99
C ALA A 35 -0.33 -2.82 2.55
N LYS A 36 -0.62 -2.99 3.86
CA LYS A 36 -1.70 -2.28 4.53
C LYS A 36 -1.43 -0.78 4.61
N ARG A 37 -0.20 -0.38 4.94
CA ARG A 37 0.22 1.03 4.95
C ARG A 37 0.16 1.64 3.56
N LEU A 38 0.60 0.92 2.53
CA LEU A 38 0.51 1.37 1.15
C LEU A 38 -0.94 1.68 0.76
N LYS A 39 -1.86 0.74 1.04
CA LYS A 39 -3.29 0.94 0.77
C LYS A 39 -3.85 2.18 1.49
N GLN A 40 -3.51 2.37 2.77
CA GLN A 40 -3.94 3.55 3.52
C GLN A 40 -3.43 4.86 2.90
N LEU A 41 -2.19 4.88 2.42
CA LEU A 41 -1.61 6.04 1.74
C LEU A 41 -2.29 6.29 0.38
N GLU A 42 -2.62 5.24 -0.37
CA GLU A 42 -3.35 5.35 -1.63
C GLU A 42 -4.75 5.92 -1.42
N ASP A 43 -5.48 5.43 -0.41
CA ASP A 43 -6.82 5.90 -0.05
C ASP A 43 -6.79 7.38 0.38
N GLU A 44 -5.83 7.77 1.22
CA GLU A 44 -5.69 9.15 1.66
C GLU A 44 -5.26 10.08 0.51
N ASN A 45 -4.35 9.65 -0.36
CA ASN A 45 -3.95 10.42 -1.53
C ASN A 45 -5.14 10.66 -2.47
N LYS A 46 -5.98 9.64 -2.67
CA LYS A 46 -7.21 9.77 -3.45
C LYS A 46 -8.13 10.84 -2.84
N ARG A 47 -8.40 10.75 -1.54
CA ARG A 47 -9.24 11.71 -0.82
C ARG A 47 -8.68 13.14 -0.92
N LEU A 48 -7.38 13.30 -0.75
CA LEU A 48 -6.73 14.62 -0.83
C LEU A 48 -6.80 15.21 -2.24
N LYS A 49 -6.68 14.38 -3.29
CA LYS A 49 -6.83 14.84 -4.68
C LYS A 49 -8.25 15.33 -4.98
N GLU A 50 -9.26 14.61 -4.50
CA GLU A 50 -10.66 15.02 -4.64
C GLU A 50 -10.89 16.38 -3.95
N LEU A 51 -10.45 16.53 -2.70
CA LEU A 51 -10.57 17.78 -1.96
C LEU A 51 -9.86 18.96 -2.66
N VAL A 52 -8.64 18.72 -3.17
CA VAL A 52 -7.90 19.75 -3.89
C VAL A 52 -8.60 20.14 -5.20
N ALA A 53 -9.19 19.18 -5.92
CA ALA A 53 -9.93 19.47 -7.14
C ALA A 53 -11.15 20.36 -6.86
N ASP A 54 -11.95 20.03 -5.84
CA ASP A 54 -13.13 20.80 -5.44
C ASP A 54 -12.74 22.23 -5.03
N LEU A 55 -11.76 22.36 -4.12
CA LEU A 55 -11.26 23.67 -3.69
C LEU A 55 -10.67 24.48 -4.84
N SER A 56 -10.03 23.83 -5.81
CA SER A 56 -9.48 24.50 -6.99
C SER A 56 -10.57 25.01 -7.91
N LEU A 57 -11.69 24.29 -8.04
CA LEU A 57 -12.86 24.73 -8.81
C LEU A 57 -13.52 25.93 -8.14
N ASP A 58 -13.76 25.87 -6.83
CA ASP A 58 -14.33 26.97 -6.07
C ASP A 58 -13.45 28.21 -6.15
N ASN A 59 -12.13 28.05 -5.99
CA ASN A 59 -11.19 29.17 -6.11
C ASN A 59 -11.24 29.83 -7.49
N LYS A 60 -11.35 29.03 -8.56
CA LYS A 60 -11.49 29.55 -9.93
C LYS A 60 -12.78 30.33 -10.10
N MET A 61 -13.91 29.82 -9.62
CA MET A 61 -15.19 30.54 -9.69
C MET A 61 -15.15 31.84 -8.91
N LEU A 62 -14.62 31.82 -7.68
CA LEU A 62 -14.49 33.03 -6.86
C LEU A 62 -13.59 34.08 -7.51
N LYS A 63 -12.51 33.67 -8.18
CA LYS A 63 -11.64 34.59 -8.93
C LYS A 63 -12.34 35.19 -10.13
N TYR A 64 -12.98 34.35 -10.94
CA TYR A 64 -13.75 34.78 -12.11
C TYR A 64 -14.80 35.85 -11.73
N ILE A 65 -15.52 35.59 -10.65
CA ILE A 65 -16.44 36.53 -10.00
C ILE A 65 -15.70 37.82 -9.58
N SER A 66 -14.62 37.71 -8.80
CA SER A 66 -13.92 38.89 -8.27
C SER A 66 -13.32 39.80 -9.35
N GLU A 67 -13.02 39.25 -10.52
CA GLU A 67 -12.49 39.98 -11.68
C GLU A 67 -13.59 40.70 -12.48
N GLY A 68 -14.87 40.54 -12.10
CA GLY A 68 -16.00 41.16 -12.77
C GLY A 68 -16.36 40.48 -14.10
N ASN A 69 -15.86 39.26 -14.33
CA ASN A 69 -16.21 38.49 -15.51
C ASN A 69 -17.58 37.84 -15.25
N TRP A 70 -18.65 38.42 -15.78
CA TRP A 70 -20.02 37.86 -15.80
C TRP A 70 -20.86 38.53 -16.88
#